data_AF-A0A7T0G4L0-F1
#
_entry.id   AF-A0A7T0G4L0-F1
#
_cell.length_a   1.000
_cell.length_b   1.000
_cell.length_c   1.000
_cell.angle_alpha   90.00
_cell.angle_beta   90.00
_cell.angle_gamma   90.00
#
_symmetry.space_group_name_H-M   'P 1'
#
loop_
_entity.id
_entity.type
_entity.pdbx_description
1 polymer ?
#
loop_
_entity_poly.entity_id
_entity_poly.type
_entity_poly.pdbx_seq_one_letter_code
_entity_poly.pdbx_strand_id
1 'polypeptide(L)'
;MNPRKPFYFPKSRLTCSALLFLLATLFNAGCATDIFETKLRDLNDVIQLYNIKIEGRVGEQAVFLLDPDYREAYIERIHEFNERVRFMDSHLVSLEFLKDGAKVGEKNRSDDEAEGEFNEAIATFSYQLTISPSSTLETRLHKQKWVYKMDKWMVQPDLDEFLK
;
A
#
# COMPACT_ATOMS: atom_id res chain seq x y z
N MET A 1 40.07 53.99 58.54
CA MET A 1 41.19 53.29 57.88
C MET A 1 40.57 52.11 57.12
N ASN A 2 40.68 52.11 55.80
CA ASN A 2 40.04 51.15 54.91
C ASN A 2 40.97 49.92 54.73
N PRO A 3 40.44 48.69 54.72
CA PRO A 3 41.00 47.69 53.83
C PRO A 3 39.94 47.07 52.90
N ARG A 4 40.46 46.67 51.75
CA ARG A 4 39.84 46.34 50.47
C ARG A 4 39.04 45.02 50.48
N LYS A 5 38.13 44.92 49.49
CA LYS A 5 37.26 43.78 49.10
C LYS A 5 37.99 42.42 48.99
N PRO A 6 37.25 41.29 48.95
CA PRO A 6 36.89 40.75 47.63
C PRO A 6 35.42 40.37 47.47
N PHE A 7 34.97 40.46 46.22
CA PHE A 7 33.72 39.90 45.71
C PHE A 7 33.68 38.38 45.91
N TYR A 8 32.56 37.86 46.41
CA TYR A 8 32.18 36.46 46.25
C TYR A 8 30.68 36.39 45.95
N PHE A 9 30.34 36.07 44.69
CA PHE A 9 29.03 35.54 44.31
C PHE A 9 29.14 34.00 44.35
N PRO A 10 28.35 33.28 45.16
CA PRO A 10 28.14 31.87 44.93
C PRO A 10 26.91 31.65 44.04
N LYS A 11 27.18 30.83 43.03
CA LYS A 11 26.32 30.20 42.03
C LYS A 11 25.07 29.54 42.65
N SER A 12 23.93 29.67 41.99
CA SER A 12 23.00 28.54 41.73
C SER A 12 21.86 28.92 40.78
N ARG A 13 22.17 29.49 39.60
CA ARG A 13 21.27 29.34 38.44
C ARG A 13 21.49 27.96 37.85
N LEU A 14 20.96 26.92 38.49
CA LEU A 14 21.12 25.54 38.04
C LEU A 14 19.97 24.65 38.53
N THR A 15 18.73 25.13 38.46
CA THR A 15 17.55 24.33 38.78
C THR A 15 16.40 24.50 37.78
N CYS A 16 16.71 24.90 36.54
CA CYS A 16 15.73 24.91 35.46
C CYS A 16 16.19 24.16 34.19
N SER A 17 17.43 23.68 34.16
CA SER A 17 17.97 23.01 32.96
C SER A 17 17.75 21.50 32.94
N ALA A 18 17.52 20.85 34.09
CA ALA A 18 17.39 19.39 34.15
C ALA A 18 15.99 18.88 33.74
N LEU A 19 14.95 19.68 33.93
CA LEU A 19 13.57 19.29 33.59
C LEU A 19 13.29 19.34 32.08
N LEU A 20 13.97 20.23 31.34
CA LEU A 20 13.84 20.37 29.89
C LEU A 20 14.52 19.25 29.12
N PHE A 21 15.64 18.70 29.63
CA PHE A 21 16.29 17.54 29.00
C PHE A 21 15.52 16.23 29.23
N LEU A 22 14.83 16.09 30.36
CA LEU A 22 13.98 14.91 30.64
C LEU A 22 12.68 14.91 29.84
N LEU A 23 12.14 16.08 29.49
CA LEU A 23 11.00 16.17 28.56
C LEU A 23 11.40 15.90 27.11
N ALA A 24 12.62 16.29 26.70
CA ALA A 24 13.12 16.08 25.34
C ALA A 24 13.39 14.60 25.02
N THR A 25 13.65 13.76 26.02
CA THR A 25 13.83 12.31 25.81
C THR A 25 12.51 11.54 25.66
N LEU A 26 11.37 12.11 26.05
CA LEU A 26 10.05 11.45 25.93
C LEU A 26 9.41 11.64 24.54
N PHE A 27 9.92 12.54 23.70
CA PHE A 27 9.41 12.76 22.34
C PHE A 27 10.14 11.94 21.25
N ASN A 28 11.21 11.22 21.60
CA ASN A 28 11.95 10.35 20.67
C ASN A 28 11.47 8.90 20.64
N ALA A 29 10.35 8.58 21.32
CA ALA A 29 9.56 7.40 20.96
C ALA A 29 8.77 7.71 19.68
N GLY A 30 9.49 7.98 18.58
CA GLY A 30 8.90 7.95 17.26
C GLY A 30 8.35 6.54 17.06
N CYS A 31 7.05 6.42 16.79
CA CYS A 31 6.44 5.17 16.40
C CYS A 31 7.26 4.57 15.26
N ALA A 32 8.02 3.51 15.53
CA ALA A 32 8.55 2.66 14.47
C ALA A 32 7.32 2.11 13.75
N THR A 33 6.99 2.67 12.59
CA THR A 33 5.93 2.12 11.75
C THR A 33 6.49 0.82 11.22
N ASP A 34 5.80 -0.28 11.49
CA ASP A 34 6.17 -1.59 10.99
C ASP A 34 6.27 -1.54 9.45
N ILE A 35 7.37 -2.05 8.91
CA ILE A 35 7.61 -2.13 7.46
C ILE A 35 6.46 -2.90 6.79
N PHE A 36 5.92 -3.91 7.48
CA PHE A 36 4.75 -4.65 7.04
C PHE A 36 3.52 -3.74 6.92
N GLU A 37 3.21 -2.95 7.95
CA GLU A 37 2.05 -2.04 7.94
C GLU A 37 2.15 -1.00 6.82
N THR A 38 3.35 -0.47 6.57
CA THR A 38 3.58 0.49 5.48
C THR A 38 3.36 -0.18 4.12
N LYS A 39 3.97 -1.35 3.90
CA LYS A 39 3.84 -2.10 2.64
C LYS A 39 2.40 -2.52 2.36
N LEU A 40 1.64 -2.88 3.40
CA LEU A 40 0.22 -3.21 3.31
C LEU A 40 -0.64 -1.98 3.00
N ARG A 41 -0.36 -0.83 3.62
CA ARG A 41 -1.04 0.43 3.32
C ARG A 41 -0.85 0.82 1.86
N ASP A 42 0.40 0.82 1.40
CA ASP A 42 0.74 1.14 0.01
C ASP A 42 0.03 0.20 -0.98
N LEU A 43 -0.05 -1.11 -0.66
CA LEU A 43 -0.78 -2.09 -1.47
C LEU A 43 -2.26 -1.74 -1.57
N ASN A 44 -2.92 -1.45 -0.44
CA ASN A 44 -4.33 -1.10 -0.41
C ASN A 44 -4.63 0.15 -1.23
N ASP A 45 -3.77 1.18 -1.12
CA ASP A 45 -3.92 2.44 -1.85
C ASP A 45 -3.82 2.22 -3.37
N VAL A 46 -2.84 1.44 -3.84
CA VAL A 46 -2.70 1.17 -5.28
C VAL A 46 -3.78 0.24 -5.81
N ILE A 47 -4.27 -0.72 -5.02
CA ILE A 47 -5.43 -1.55 -5.38
C ILE A 47 -6.64 -0.67 -5.61
N GLN A 48 -6.97 0.20 -4.66
CA GLN A 48 -8.10 1.11 -4.80
C GLN A 48 -7.95 2.03 -6.01
N LEU A 49 -6.76 2.62 -6.19
CA LEU A 49 -6.50 3.51 -7.31
C LEU A 49 -6.66 2.81 -8.66
N TYR A 50 -6.11 1.60 -8.81
CA TYR A 50 -6.27 0.80 -10.03
C TYR A 50 -7.73 0.50 -10.33
N ASN A 51 -8.49 0.02 -9.33
CA ASN A 51 -9.90 -0.30 -9.50
C ASN A 51 -10.73 0.93 -9.88
N ILE A 52 -10.49 2.09 -9.26
CA ILE A 52 -11.15 3.36 -9.65
C ILE A 52 -10.92 3.67 -11.13
N LYS A 53 -9.70 3.45 -11.65
CA LYS A 53 -9.39 3.72 -13.06
C LYS A 53 -10.07 2.74 -14.01
N ILE A 54 -10.03 1.44 -13.69
CA ILE A 54 -10.64 0.39 -14.51
C ILE A 54 -12.16 0.51 -14.52
N GLU A 55 -12.78 0.63 -13.34
CA GLU A 55 -14.23 0.75 -13.19
C GLU A 55 -14.76 2.07 -13.77
N GLY A 56 -13.97 3.15 -13.62
CA GLY A 56 -14.25 4.46 -14.20
C GLY A 56 -14.02 4.54 -15.71
N ARG A 57 -13.63 3.45 -16.37
CA ARG A 57 -13.38 3.37 -17.83
C ARG A 57 -12.32 4.36 -18.32
N VAL A 58 -11.34 4.64 -17.47
CA VAL A 58 -10.18 5.48 -17.75
C VAL A 58 -8.90 4.69 -17.52
N GLY A 59 -8.92 3.38 -17.84
CA GLY A 59 -7.81 2.46 -17.56
C GLY A 59 -6.49 2.82 -18.25
N GLU A 60 -6.51 3.59 -19.33
CA GLU A 60 -5.32 4.22 -19.93
C GLU A 60 -4.49 4.99 -18.88
N GLN A 61 -5.15 5.57 -17.87
CA GLN A 61 -4.50 6.31 -16.79
C GLN A 61 -3.87 5.40 -15.72
N ALA A 62 -4.07 4.09 -15.77
CA ALA A 62 -3.53 3.12 -14.81
C ALA A 62 -2.16 2.56 -15.23
N VAL A 63 -1.64 2.92 -16.41
CA VAL A 63 -0.40 2.36 -16.99
C VAL A 63 0.81 2.43 -16.05
N PHE A 64 0.89 3.45 -15.19
CA PHE A 64 1.98 3.61 -14.23
C PHE A 64 1.98 2.59 -13.08
N LEU A 65 0.83 1.94 -12.83
CA LEU A 65 0.66 0.88 -11.84
C LEU A 65 0.98 -0.51 -12.41
N LEU A 66 1.19 -0.63 -13.72
CA LEU A 66 1.37 -1.92 -14.37
C LEU A 66 2.82 -2.41 -14.26
N ASP A 67 2.95 -3.72 -14.03
CA ASP A 67 4.20 -4.45 -14.22
C ASP A 67 4.67 -4.21 -15.68
N PRO A 68 5.91 -3.73 -15.90
CA PRO A 68 6.44 -3.43 -17.24
C PRO A 68 6.22 -4.56 -18.25
N ASP A 69 6.33 -5.81 -17.81
CA ASP A 69 6.20 -7.00 -18.66
C ASP A 69 4.77 -7.19 -19.21
N TYR A 70 3.77 -6.52 -18.64
CA TYR A 70 2.35 -6.65 -19.00
C TYR A 70 1.78 -5.40 -19.69
N ARG A 71 2.57 -4.33 -19.84
CA ARG A 71 2.06 -3.03 -20.33
C ARG A 71 1.59 -3.08 -21.77
N GLU A 72 2.34 -3.74 -22.64
CA GLU A 72 2.02 -3.82 -24.07
C GLU A 72 0.67 -4.51 -24.28
N ALA A 73 0.53 -5.73 -23.76
CA ALA A 73 -0.73 -6.48 -23.82
C ALA A 73 -1.91 -5.73 -23.19
N TYR A 74 -1.68 -5.00 -22.09
CA TYR A 74 -2.71 -4.16 -21.48
C TYR A 74 -3.16 -3.03 -22.41
N ILE A 75 -2.22 -2.27 -22.98
CA ILE A 75 -2.51 -1.14 -23.86
C ILE A 75 -3.27 -1.60 -25.12
N GLU A 76 -2.92 -2.76 -25.67
CA GLU A 76 -3.62 -3.33 -26.82
C GLU A 76 -5.10 -3.61 -26.55
N ARG A 77 -5.46 -3.96 -25.31
CA ARG A 77 -6.82 -4.39 -24.94
C ARG A 77 -7.64 -3.33 -24.20
N ILE A 78 -7.00 -2.35 -23.58
CA ILE A 78 -7.69 -1.44 -22.66
C ILE A 78 -8.76 -0.57 -23.34
N HIS A 79 -8.57 -0.23 -24.61
CA HIS A 79 -9.56 0.52 -25.38
C HIS A 79 -10.86 -0.29 -25.55
N GLU A 80 -10.75 -1.52 -26.07
CA GLU A 80 -11.89 -2.43 -26.23
C GLU A 80 -12.55 -2.72 -24.87
N PHE A 81 -11.75 -2.98 -23.85
CA PHE A 81 -12.23 -3.18 -22.48
C PHE A 81 -13.08 -2.00 -21.99
N ASN A 82 -12.58 -0.77 -22.11
CA ASN A 82 -13.31 0.43 -21.71
C ASN A 82 -14.59 0.61 -22.53
N GLU A 83 -14.62 0.19 -23.78
CA GLU A 83 -15.84 0.26 -24.61
C GLU A 83 -16.88 -0.79 -24.22
N ARG A 84 -16.46 -2.02 -23.93
CA ARG A 84 -17.36 -3.17 -23.77
C ARG A 84 -17.83 -3.40 -22.34
N VAL A 85 -16.99 -3.15 -21.34
CA VAL A 85 -17.26 -3.55 -19.94
C VAL A 85 -17.88 -2.39 -19.16
N ARG A 86 -18.92 -2.67 -18.37
CA ARG A 86 -19.54 -1.73 -17.45
C ARG A 86 -19.68 -2.36 -16.07
N PHE A 87 -18.97 -1.81 -15.10
CA PHE A 87 -19.07 -2.20 -13.70
C PHE A 87 -20.27 -1.52 -13.04
N MET A 88 -21.10 -2.30 -12.37
CA MET A 88 -22.25 -1.82 -11.59
C MET A 88 -21.93 -1.82 -10.10
N ASP A 89 -21.22 -2.84 -9.62
CA ASP A 89 -20.81 -2.98 -8.22
C ASP A 89 -19.52 -3.80 -8.14
N SER A 90 -18.71 -3.57 -7.11
CA SER A 90 -17.47 -4.29 -6.86
C SER A 90 -17.21 -4.45 -5.36
N HIS A 91 -16.71 -5.62 -4.97
CA HIS A 91 -16.25 -5.86 -3.61
C HIS A 91 -14.99 -6.70 -3.57
N LEU A 92 -14.06 -6.32 -2.69
CA LEU A 92 -12.90 -7.14 -2.35
C LEU A 92 -13.37 -8.33 -1.51
N VAL A 93 -13.22 -9.53 -2.05
CA VAL A 93 -13.60 -10.80 -1.41
C VAL A 93 -12.49 -11.30 -0.49
N SER A 94 -11.26 -11.24 -0.96
CA SER A 94 -10.09 -11.68 -0.19
C SER A 94 -8.82 -10.98 -0.67
N LEU A 95 -7.86 -10.89 0.25
CA LEU A 95 -6.50 -10.46 -0.03
C LEU A 95 -5.55 -11.53 0.51
N GLU A 96 -4.85 -12.20 -0.38
CA GLU A 96 -3.84 -13.21 -0.03
C GLU A 96 -2.45 -12.61 -0.17
N PHE A 97 -1.58 -12.85 0.81
CA PHE A 97 -0.18 -12.41 0.78
C PHE A 97 0.73 -13.58 0.45
N LEU A 98 1.69 -13.31 -0.44
CA LEU A 98 2.62 -14.31 -0.94
C LEU A 98 4.06 -13.80 -0.79
N LYS A 99 4.97 -14.74 -0.54
CA LYS A 99 6.41 -14.55 -0.58
C LYS A 99 6.97 -15.54 -1.60
N ASP A 100 7.48 -15.03 -2.71
CA ASP A 100 8.06 -15.82 -3.81
C ASP A 100 7.12 -16.95 -4.27
N GLY A 101 5.85 -16.60 -4.52
CA GLY A 101 4.80 -17.52 -4.93
C GLY A 101 4.22 -18.44 -3.84
N ALA A 102 4.77 -18.46 -2.62
CA ALA A 102 4.24 -19.25 -1.50
C ALA A 102 3.32 -18.40 -0.61
N LYS A 103 2.17 -18.94 -0.20
CA LYS A 103 1.26 -18.24 0.73
C LYS A 103 1.96 -18.00 2.08
N VAL A 104 1.89 -16.78 2.58
CA VAL A 104 2.30 -16.46 3.94
C VAL A 104 1.22 -17.02 4.87
N GLY A 105 1.50 -18.15 5.54
CA GLY A 105 0.55 -18.79 6.46
C GLY A 105 0.53 -18.12 7.84
N GLU A 106 -0.59 -18.26 8.56
CA GLU A 106 -0.72 -17.83 9.97
C GLU A 106 0.36 -18.42 10.90
N LYS A 107 1.01 -19.52 10.50
CA LYS A 107 2.01 -20.26 11.28
C LYS A 107 3.43 -19.69 11.28
N ASN A 108 3.72 -18.69 10.46
CA ASN A 108 5.05 -18.07 10.46
C ASN A 108 5.18 -16.96 11.52
N ARG A 109 4.18 -16.81 12.40
CA ARG A 109 4.10 -15.84 13.49
C ARG A 109 4.95 -16.22 14.70
N SER A 110 6.11 -16.84 14.49
CA SER A 110 7.12 -16.98 15.53
C SER A 110 8.09 -15.81 15.39
N ASP A 111 7.70 -14.71 16.03
CA ASP A 111 8.41 -13.60 16.69
C ASP A 111 9.80 -13.09 16.24
N ASP A 112 10.45 -13.63 15.21
CA ASP A 112 11.69 -13.04 14.64
C ASP A 112 11.84 -13.25 13.11
N GLU A 113 11.08 -14.16 12.48
CA GLU A 113 11.11 -14.39 11.01
C GLU A 113 9.78 -14.04 10.31
N ALA A 114 8.77 -13.63 11.09
CA ALA A 114 7.42 -13.29 10.67
C ALA A 114 7.27 -11.86 10.15
N GLU A 115 8.11 -10.96 10.67
CA GLU A 115 8.07 -9.54 10.35
C GLU A 115 8.90 -9.29 9.08
N GLY A 116 8.25 -9.37 7.93
CA GLY A 116 8.82 -8.96 6.64
C GLY A 116 9.17 -10.12 5.70
N GLU A 117 8.76 -10.13 4.43
CA GLU A 117 8.11 -9.14 3.62
C GLU A 117 7.36 -9.98 2.56
N PHE A 118 6.04 -9.85 2.48
CA PHE A 118 5.33 -10.38 1.31
C PHE A 118 5.73 -9.52 0.11
N ASN A 119 6.13 -10.13 -1.00
CA ASN A 119 6.48 -9.42 -2.24
C ASN A 119 5.44 -9.62 -3.33
N GLU A 120 4.39 -10.38 -3.03
CA GLU A 120 3.29 -10.66 -3.93
C GLU A 120 1.97 -10.62 -3.16
N ALA A 121 0.90 -10.27 -3.84
CA ALA A 121 -0.45 -10.34 -3.30
C ALA A 121 -1.45 -10.74 -4.39
N ILE A 122 -2.52 -11.42 -3.98
CA ILE A 122 -3.66 -11.72 -4.85
C ILE A 122 -4.89 -11.09 -4.22
N ALA A 123 -5.39 -10.03 -4.85
CA ALA A 123 -6.66 -9.40 -4.47
C ALA A 123 -7.77 -10.02 -5.32
N THR A 124 -8.71 -10.73 -4.67
CA THR A 124 -9.86 -11.32 -5.36
C THR A 124 -11.04 -10.38 -5.25
N PHE A 125 -11.51 -9.89 -6.39
CA PHE A 125 -12.71 -9.06 -6.47
C PHE A 125 -13.89 -9.87 -6.99
N SER A 126 -15.07 -9.48 -6.55
CA SER A 126 -16.33 -9.91 -7.13
C SER A 126 -16.98 -8.69 -7.76
N TYR A 127 -17.16 -8.75 -9.07
CA TYR A 127 -17.73 -7.68 -9.85
C TYR A 127 -19.12 -8.04 -10.33
N GLN A 128 -20.07 -7.14 -10.15
CA GLN A 128 -21.31 -7.14 -10.92
C GLN A 128 -21.11 -6.23 -12.12
N LEU A 129 -21.28 -6.79 -13.33
CA LEU A 129 -20.96 -6.06 -14.56
C LEU A 129 -21.87 -6.48 -15.73
N THR A 130 -21.81 -5.71 -16.80
CA THR A 130 -22.36 -6.07 -18.12
C THR A 130 -21.27 -5.95 -19.17
N ILE A 131 -21.35 -6.77 -20.23
CA ILE A 131 -20.35 -6.81 -21.30
C ILE A 131 -21.04 -6.76 -22.66
N SER A 132 -20.81 -5.67 -23.39
CA SER A 132 -21.32 -5.48 -24.74
C SER A 132 -20.89 -6.62 -25.69
N PRO A 133 -21.80 -7.10 -26.57
CA PRO A 133 -23.13 -6.56 -26.89
C PRO A 133 -24.26 -7.02 -25.95
N SER A 134 -23.97 -7.87 -24.95
CA SER A 134 -24.96 -8.31 -23.97
C SER A 134 -25.25 -7.21 -22.95
N SER A 135 -26.51 -7.09 -22.56
CA SER A 135 -26.95 -6.24 -21.44
C SER A 135 -27.26 -7.04 -20.18
N THR A 136 -26.96 -8.34 -20.17
CA THR A 136 -27.21 -9.20 -19.00
C THR A 136 -26.24 -8.85 -17.88
N LEU A 137 -26.78 -8.59 -16.70
CA LEU A 137 -26.00 -8.44 -15.48
C LEU A 137 -25.45 -9.80 -15.06
N GLU A 138 -24.15 -9.87 -14.83
CA GLU A 138 -23.47 -11.06 -14.37
C GLU A 138 -22.48 -10.75 -13.25
N THR A 139 -22.21 -11.75 -12.42
CA THR A 139 -21.23 -11.67 -11.34
C THR A 139 -19.98 -12.47 -11.72
N ARG A 140 -18.81 -11.83 -11.72
CA ARG A 140 -17.52 -12.49 -12.00
C ARG A 140 -16.57 -12.33 -10.82
N LEU A 141 -15.93 -13.43 -10.43
CA LEU A 141 -14.76 -13.39 -9.55
C LEU A 141 -13.51 -13.17 -10.41
N HIS A 142 -12.74 -12.14 -10.10
CA HIS A 142 -11.52 -11.79 -10.79
C HIS A 142 -10.36 -11.69 -9.81
N LYS A 143 -9.22 -12.27 -10.17
CA LYS A 143 -8.01 -12.26 -9.34
C LYS A 143 -7.02 -11.27 -9.91
N GLN A 144 -6.73 -10.23 -9.14
CA GLN A 144 -5.69 -9.27 -9.45
C GLN A 144 -4.40 -9.71 -8.79
N LYS A 145 -3.38 -10.02 -9.60
CA LYS A 145 -2.03 -10.31 -9.09
C LYS A 145 -1.22 -9.03 -8.97
N TRP A 146 -0.67 -8.81 -7.79
CA TRP A 146 0.17 -7.68 -7.44
C TRP A 146 1.56 -8.16 -7.06
N VAL A 147 2.58 -7.47 -7.55
CA VAL A 147 3.99 -7.77 -7.29
C VAL A 147 4.70 -6.52 -6.79
N TYR A 148 5.54 -6.66 -5.77
CA TYR A 148 6.37 -5.59 -5.24
C TYR A 148 7.73 -5.63 -5.93
N LYS A 149 7.98 -4.68 -6.81
CA LYS A 149 9.20 -4.57 -7.60
C LYS A 149 9.60 -3.11 -7.71
N MET A 150 10.90 -2.80 -7.74
CA MET A 150 11.40 -1.42 -7.86
C MET A 150 10.77 -0.47 -6.82
N ASP A 151 10.71 -0.93 -5.56
CA ASP A 151 10.16 -0.20 -4.40
C ASP A 151 8.70 0.26 -4.55
N LYS A 152 7.90 -0.42 -5.38
CA LYS A 152 6.47 -0.15 -5.53
C LYS A 152 5.68 -1.39 -5.87
N TRP A 153 4.39 -1.33 -5.55
CA TRP A 153 3.42 -2.32 -5.98
C TRP A 153 3.02 -2.11 -7.44
N MET A 154 3.03 -3.20 -8.20
CA MET A 154 2.62 -3.21 -9.60
C MET A 154 1.64 -4.35 -9.85
N VAL A 155 0.61 -4.10 -10.66
CA VAL A 155 -0.37 -5.12 -11.04
C VAL A 155 0.05 -5.82 -12.32
N GLN A 156 -0.21 -7.12 -12.38
CA GLN A 156 -0.15 -7.95 -13.58
C GLN A 156 -1.58 -8.14 -14.09
N PRO A 157 -2.08 -7.25 -14.96
CA PRO A 157 -3.47 -7.25 -15.38
C PRO A 157 -3.78 -8.39 -16.35
N ASP A 158 -5.00 -8.92 -16.27
CA ASP A 158 -5.57 -9.83 -17.26
C ASP A 158 -6.95 -9.31 -17.68
N LEU A 159 -6.98 -8.55 -18.77
CA LEU A 159 -8.22 -8.00 -19.34
C LEU A 159 -8.98 -9.04 -20.18
N ASP A 160 -8.31 -10.10 -20.63
CA ASP A 160 -8.90 -11.12 -21.50
C ASP A 160 -9.98 -11.90 -20.76
N GLU A 161 -9.89 -12.03 -19.44
CA GLU A 161 -10.95 -12.58 -18.61
C GLU A 161 -12.30 -11.87 -18.76
N PHE A 162 -12.31 -10.60 -19.15
CA PHE A 162 -13.53 -9.82 -19.38
C PHE A 162 -13.96 -9.75 -20.85
N LEU A 163 -13.06 -10.04 -21.78
CA LEU A 163 -13.33 -9.89 -23.22
C LEU A 163 -13.71 -11.19 -23.94
N LYS A 164 -13.63 -12.33 -23.22
CA LYS A 164 -14.12 -13.65 -23.64
C LYS A 164 -15.61 -13.66 -23.97
#